data_AF-A0A7C1PNT7-F1
#
_entry.id   AF-A0A7C1PNT7-F1
#
_cell.length_a   1.000
_cell.length_b   1.000
_cell.length_c   1.000
_cell.angle_alpha   90.00
_cell.angle_beta   90.00
_cell.angle_gamma   90.00
#
_symmetry.space_group_name_H-M   'P 1'
#
loop_
_entity.id
_entity.type
_entity.pdbx_description
1 polymer ?
#
loop_
_entity_poly.entity_id
_entity_poly.type
_entity_poly.pdbx_seq_one_letter_code
_entity_poly.pdbx_strand_id
1 'polypeptide(L)'
;MGTGSCTTPSRPPPRSCPRCWWRWRRACRVAPPSPSAPSPATKPDAALKGRTGSIETHSEPRRGRVTSAAAGNPRPGERSMVQWGIRGKLLAGFGVVLALLLLVGGIGWKNTRLFSRDLRSLYVDRLQPVVQLSNAQTALYELRLAARAYATADGQERQQLKASRDKWVKQIEDNLNAYKATYLVQAEKDLLAMWEQGYLAYLKTVDQVFVLEDQGNSTQADFLRRGEGQRAFERAMNSLNGLFDVQTRVAERVYRDAASTASFSEKLLTGAMAAAVVAGLVVAFLVARGVARGVRSVQTLMASISEHEASAIEQGLAAMAGNDLTVEVRPVTQPIARYGRDEVGQMTAAANAMLAKLHTALDGYEQARRNLQGLVGQIQRAAGDVAESSGQLGQAANQTGTAVQQVSSAVQGIAAGAQDNSASAQRTNE
;
A
#
# COMPACT_ATOMS: atom_id res chain seq x y z
N MET A 1 -63.39 5.71 -2.99
CA MET A 1 -62.07 5.10 -3.27
C MET A 1 -61.53 5.76 -4.52
N GLY A 2 -60.58 6.68 -4.36
CA GLY A 2 -59.93 7.40 -5.46
C GLY A 2 -58.42 7.32 -5.27
N THR A 3 -57.74 6.67 -6.21
CA THR A 3 -56.29 6.52 -6.26
C THR A 3 -55.65 7.86 -6.60
N GLY A 4 -55.12 8.55 -5.58
CA GLY A 4 -54.30 9.76 -5.76
C GLY A 4 -52.86 9.38 -6.06
N SER A 5 -52.44 9.61 -7.31
CA SER A 5 -51.06 9.49 -7.78
C SER A 5 -50.15 10.52 -7.08
N CYS A 6 -49.11 10.05 -6.40
CA CYS A 6 -48.03 10.92 -5.90
C CYS A 6 -47.13 11.35 -7.08
N THR A 7 -47.40 12.52 -7.64
CA THR A 7 -46.47 13.20 -8.56
C THR A 7 -45.33 13.86 -7.77
N THR A 8 -44.13 13.32 -7.89
CA THR A 8 -42.88 13.96 -7.45
C THR A 8 -42.65 15.28 -8.20
N PRO A 9 -42.38 16.42 -7.53
CA PRO A 9 -42.09 17.67 -8.22
C PRO A 9 -40.65 17.67 -8.75
N SER A 10 -40.51 17.70 -10.08
CA SER A 10 -39.23 17.60 -10.81
C SER A 10 -38.43 18.90 -10.90
N ARG A 11 -38.87 20.02 -10.28
CA ARG A 11 -38.15 21.30 -10.31
C ARG A 11 -38.09 21.99 -8.94
N PRO A 12 -36.93 22.58 -8.56
CA PRO A 12 -36.79 23.32 -7.31
C PRO A 12 -37.50 24.70 -7.37
N PRO A 13 -38.06 25.20 -6.25
CA PRO A 13 -38.75 26.48 -6.19
C PRO A 13 -37.79 27.69 -6.24
N PRO A 14 -38.26 28.89 -6.65
CA PRO A 14 -37.46 30.11 -6.75
C PRO A 14 -36.85 30.55 -5.40
N ARG A 15 -35.68 31.21 -5.45
CA ARG A 15 -34.86 31.58 -4.27
C ARG A 15 -35.50 32.61 -3.32
N SER A 16 -36.61 33.23 -3.72
CA SER A 16 -37.28 34.30 -2.96
C SER A 16 -38.14 33.82 -1.79
N CYS A 17 -38.31 32.50 -1.57
CA CYS A 17 -39.15 32.00 -0.48
C CYS A 17 -38.47 30.88 0.35
N PRO A 18 -37.87 31.20 1.52
CA PRO A 18 -37.19 30.23 2.39
C PRO A 18 -38.11 29.11 2.90
N ARG A 19 -39.40 29.40 3.12
CA ARG A 19 -40.40 28.42 3.59
C ARG A 19 -40.71 27.34 2.53
N CYS A 20 -40.73 27.68 1.25
CA CYS A 20 -40.96 26.73 0.15
C CYS A 20 -39.79 25.75 0.00
N TRP A 21 -38.57 26.23 0.17
CA TRP A 21 -37.35 25.39 0.18
C TRP A 21 -37.36 24.36 1.31
N TRP A 22 -37.87 24.74 2.48
CA TRP A 22 -37.95 23.84 3.63
C TRP A 22 -38.98 22.71 3.43
N ARG A 23 -40.12 23.00 2.80
CA ARG A 23 -41.12 21.98 2.41
C ARG A 23 -40.60 21.06 1.30
N TRP A 24 -39.94 21.59 0.27
CA TRP A 24 -39.37 20.81 -0.82
C TRP A 24 -38.32 19.80 -0.32
N ARG A 25 -37.42 20.22 0.58
CA ARG A 25 -36.42 19.32 1.22
C ARG A 25 -37.03 18.24 2.11
N ARG A 26 -38.22 18.46 2.69
CA ARG A 26 -38.91 17.40 3.45
C ARG A 26 -39.55 16.35 2.54
N ALA A 27 -40.06 16.73 1.38
CA ALA A 27 -40.70 15.81 0.44
C ALA A 27 -39.71 14.87 -0.27
N CYS A 28 -38.44 15.26 -0.41
CA CYS A 28 -37.40 14.48 -1.12
C CYS A 28 -36.56 13.54 -0.22
N ARG A 29 -36.95 13.27 1.04
CA ARG A 29 -36.22 12.28 1.86
C ARG A 29 -36.65 10.86 1.49
N VAL A 30 -35.83 10.24 0.65
CA VAL A 30 -35.83 8.79 0.38
C VAL A 30 -35.43 8.05 1.66
N ALA A 31 -36.24 7.07 2.07
CA ALA A 31 -35.93 6.18 3.19
C ALA A 31 -34.80 5.20 2.83
N PRO A 32 -33.90 4.83 3.77
CA PRO A 32 -32.86 3.84 3.52
C PRO A 32 -33.44 2.41 3.45
N PRO A 33 -32.85 1.50 2.65
CA PRO A 33 -33.28 0.11 2.61
C PRO A 33 -32.89 -0.65 3.88
N SER A 34 -33.79 -1.51 4.37
CA SER A 34 -33.57 -2.44 5.49
C SER A 34 -32.61 -3.57 5.12
N PRO A 35 -31.74 -4.05 6.04
CA PRO A 35 -30.86 -5.18 5.80
C PRO A 35 -31.61 -6.52 5.82
N SER A 36 -31.31 -7.37 4.86
CA SER A 36 -31.77 -8.75 4.72
C SER A 36 -31.23 -9.66 5.82
N ALA A 37 -32.09 -10.53 6.36
CA ALA A 37 -31.74 -11.59 7.30
C ALA A 37 -31.08 -12.80 6.59
N PRO A 38 -30.18 -13.55 7.26
CA PRO A 38 -29.53 -14.73 6.68
C PRO A 38 -30.34 -16.03 6.89
N SER A 39 -30.29 -16.92 5.90
CA SER A 39 -30.80 -18.30 5.96
C SER A 39 -30.01 -19.19 6.94
N PRO A 40 -30.62 -20.23 7.54
CA PRO A 40 -29.95 -21.08 8.51
C PRO A 40 -29.16 -22.24 7.88
N ALA A 41 -28.05 -22.55 8.52
CA ALA A 41 -27.15 -23.66 8.24
C ALA A 41 -27.77 -25.02 8.58
N THR A 42 -27.55 -26.00 7.70
CA THR A 42 -27.79 -27.43 7.94
C THR A 42 -26.61 -28.05 8.69
N LYS A 43 -26.90 -28.76 9.79
CA LYS A 43 -25.99 -29.67 10.50
C LYS A 43 -25.87 -30.99 9.73
N PRO A 44 -24.74 -31.73 9.83
CA PRO A 44 -24.73 -33.16 9.55
C PRO A 44 -24.86 -33.99 10.84
N ASP A 45 -25.65 -35.05 10.73
CA ASP A 45 -25.94 -36.04 11.77
C ASP A 45 -24.72 -36.90 12.13
N ALA A 46 -24.67 -37.24 13.41
CA ALA A 46 -23.84 -38.29 13.97
C ALA A 46 -24.74 -39.47 14.36
N ALA A 47 -24.47 -40.67 13.81
CA ALA A 47 -24.64 -41.96 14.47
C ALA A 47 -24.33 -43.11 13.50
N LEU A 48 -23.36 -43.96 13.83
CA LEU A 48 -23.59 -45.38 14.13
C LEU A 48 -22.27 -46.07 14.48
N LYS A 49 -22.15 -46.40 15.76
CA LYS A 49 -21.23 -47.39 16.34
C LYS A 49 -21.76 -48.79 16.02
N GLY A 50 -20.85 -49.73 15.78
CA GLY A 50 -20.92 -51.02 16.48
C GLY A 50 -20.51 -52.28 15.71
N ARG A 51 -19.38 -52.86 16.17
CA ARG A 51 -19.07 -54.31 16.33
C ARG A 51 -18.85 -55.11 15.04
N THR A 52 -17.94 -56.09 14.92
CA THR A 52 -17.13 -56.92 15.84
C THR A 52 -16.21 -57.79 14.96
N GLY A 53 -15.07 -58.26 15.47
CA GLY A 53 -14.41 -59.44 14.87
C GLY A 53 -12.88 -59.45 14.97
N SER A 54 -12.38 -59.80 16.16
CA SER A 54 -11.03 -60.35 16.38
C SER A 54 -10.88 -61.73 15.70
N ILE A 55 -9.66 -62.10 15.29
CA ILE A 55 -9.02 -63.40 15.58
C ILE A 55 -7.61 -63.52 14.93
N GLU A 56 -6.70 -64.04 15.75
CA GLU A 56 -5.47 -64.81 15.50
C GLU A 56 -4.14 -64.19 15.01
N THR A 57 -3.24 -64.25 15.98
CA THR A 57 -1.77 -64.33 15.98
C THR A 57 -1.20 -65.49 15.17
N HIS A 58 -0.13 -65.24 14.42
CA HIS A 58 0.91 -66.25 14.16
C HIS A 58 2.31 -65.62 14.13
N SER A 59 3.23 -66.38 14.73
CA SER A 59 4.61 -66.09 15.10
C SER A 59 5.65 -66.41 14.00
N GLU A 60 6.57 -65.45 13.75
CA GLU A 60 8.01 -65.53 13.35
C GLU A 60 8.47 -66.44 12.15
N PRO A 61 9.70 -66.28 11.57
CA PRO A 61 10.86 -65.50 12.00
C PRO A 61 11.61 -64.62 10.95
N ARG A 62 12.56 -63.86 11.50
CA ARG A 62 13.61 -62.97 10.98
C ARG A 62 14.31 -63.30 9.64
N ARG A 63 14.48 -62.25 8.82
CA ARG A 63 15.67 -61.81 8.05
C ARG A 63 15.61 -60.27 8.07
N GLY A 64 16.61 -59.43 8.29
CA GLY A 64 18.06 -59.49 8.29
C GLY A 64 18.55 -58.21 7.57
N ARG A 65 19.20 -57.29 8.31
CA ARG A 65 19.95 -56.08 7.82
C ARG A 65 19.05 -54.96 7.22
N VAL A 66 19.23 -53.65 7.46
CA VAL A 66 20.44 -52.81 7.48
C VAL A 66 20.22 -51.58 8.40
N THR A 67 21.28 -51.19 9.09
CA THR A 67 21.46 -49.97 9.88
C THR A 67 21.15 -48.68 9.10
N SER A 68 20.20 -47.87 9.59
CA SER A 68 20.07 -46.46 9.20
C SER A 68 20.70 -45.59 10.30
N ALA A 69 21.89 -45.08 10.00
CA ALA A 69 22.57 -44.07 10.78
C ALA A 69 22.12 -42.68 10.31
N ALA A 70 22.10 -41.74 11.27
CA ALA A 70 22.10 -40.29 11.08
C ALA A 70 20.79 -39.64 10.56
N ALA A 71 19.81 -39.54 11.46
CA ALA A 71 18.87 -38.42 11.45
C ALA A 71 19.64 -37.13 11.80
N GLY A 72 20.06 -36.39 10.77
CA GLY A 72 20.62 -35.05 10.92
C GLY A 72 19.56 -34.08 11.44
N ASN A 73 19.81 -33.55 12.64
CA ASN A 73 18.99 -32.53 13.29
C ASN A 73 18.86 -31.27 12.41
N PRO A 74 17.67 -30.68 12.21
CA PRO A 74 17.53 -29.41 11.50
C PRO A 74 18.15 -28.27 12.32
N ARG A 75 18.99 -27.45 11.68
CA ARG A 75 19.66 -26.30 12.30
C ARG A 75 18.64 -25.24 12.76
N PRO A 76 18.74 -24.68 13.97
CA PRO A 76 17.87 -23.59 14.41
C PRO A 76 18.39 -22.27 13.82
N GLY A 77 17.67 -21.70 12.85
CA GLY A 77 18.07 -20.40 12.28
C GLY A 77 17.36 -19.94 11.02
N GLU A 78 16.51 -20.75 10.37
CA GLU A 78 15.68 -20.25 9.26
C GLU A 78 14.51 -19.44 9.82
N ARG A 79 14.71 -18.12 9.94
CA ARG A 79 13.61 -17.17 10.02
C ARG A 79 12.68 -17.45 8.85
N SER A 80 11.48 -17.92 9.15
CA SER A 80 10.39 -18.08 8.19
C SER A 80 10.05 -16.72 7.59
N MET A 81 10.78 -16.32 6.55
CA MET A 81 10.42 -15.18 5.73
C MET A 81 9.07 -15.52 5.12
N VAL A 82 8.04 -14.79 5.54
CA VAL A 82 6.70 -14.88 4.98
C VAL A 82 6.85 -14.79 3.46
N GLN A 83 6.27 -15.75 2.74
CA GLN A 83 6.48 -15.94 1.32
C GLN A 83 5.36 -15.20 0.57
N TRP A 84 5.68 -14.04 -0.01
CA TRP A 84 4.69 -13.21 -0.73
C TRP A 84 4.93 -13.30 -2.24
N GLY A 85 3.85 -13.50 -3.01
CA GLY A 85 3.86 -13.26 -4.45
C GLY A 85 4.11 -11.78 -4.77
N ILE A 86 4.36 -11.46 -6.04
CA ILE A 86 4.56 -10.09 -6.56
C ILE A 86 3.40 -9.20 -6.18
N ARG A 87 2.15 -9.69 -6.31
CA ARG A 87 0.95 -8.96 -5.85
C ARG A 87 1.05 -8.61 -4.37
N GLY A 88 1.47 -9.58 -3.56
CA GLY A 88 1.67 -9.38 -2.13
C GLY A 88 2.75 -8.35 -1.82
N LYS A 89 3.91 -8.42 -2.50
CA LYS A 89 5.01 -7.46 -2.35
C LYS A 89 4.59 -6.04 -2.75
N LEU A 90 3.82 -5.91 -3.83
CA LEU A 90 3.27 -4.63 -4.29
C LEU A 90 2.23 -4.08 -3.30
N LEU A 91 1.25 -4.89 -2.89
CA LEU A 91 0.23 -4.47 -1.93
C LEU A 91 0.83 -4.11 -0.57
N ALA A 92 1.83 -4.85 -0.10
CA ALA A 92 2.56 -4.50 1.12
C ALA A 92 3.30 -3.16 0.96
N GLY A 93 3.99 -2.97 -0.16
CA GLY A 93 4.72 -1.72 -0.43
C GLY A 93 3.80 -0.50 -0.54
N PHE A 94 2.74 -0.60 -1.35
CA PHE A 94 1.73 0.45 -1.45
C PHE A 94 0.97 0.65 -0.13
N GLY A 95 0.72 -0.43 0.62
CA GLY A 95 0.07 -0.37 1.93
C GLY A 95 0.87 0.45 2.94
N VAL A 96 2.20 0.32 2.96
CA VAL A 96 3.07 1.15 3.80
C VAL A 96 2.98 2.62 3.40
N VAL A 97 3.04 2.93 2.10
CA VAL A 97 2.93 4.31 1.61
C VAL A 97 1.56 4.90 1.96
N LEU A 98 0.47 4.15 1.76
CA LEU A 98 -0.88 4.59 2.11
C LEU A 98 -1.06 4.78 3.61
N ALA A 99 -0.50 3.90 4.44
CA ALA A 99 -0.52 4.05 5.89
C ALA A 99 0.22 5.32 6.34
N LEU A 100 1.39 5.61 5.73
CA LEU A 100 2.13 6.84 5.97
C LEU A 100 1.36 8.08 5.51
N LEU A 101 0.69 8.04 4.36
CA LEU A 101 -0.16 9.13 3.88
C LEU A 101 -1.34 9.39 4.83
N LEU A 102 -2.00 8.33 5.31
CA LEU A 102 -3.07 8.44 6.30
C LEU A 102 -2.56 9.02 7.62
N LEU A 103 -1.36 8.62 8.06
CA LEU A 103 -0.74 9.15 9.26
C LEU A 103 -0.43 10.65 9.11
N VAL A 104 0.21 11.07 8.01
CA VAL A 104 0.49 12.49 7.73
C VAL A 104 -0.80 13.29 7.61
N GLY A 105 -1.80 12.77 6.89
CA GLY A 105 -3.11 13.39 6.75
C GLY A 105 -3.84 13.51 8.09
N GLY A 106 -3.76 12.50 8.95
CA GLY A 106 -4.34 12.50 10.29
C GLY A 106 -3.69 13.52 11.23
N ILE A 107 -2.36 13.63 11.21
CA ILE A 107 -1.63 14.68 11.96
C ILE A 107 -2.04 16.07 11.46
N GLY A 108 -2.04 16.27 10.13
CA GLY A 108 -2.45 17.53 9.52
C GLY A 108 -3.87 17.92 9.92
N TRP A 109 -4.81 16.97 9.86
CA TRP A 109 -6.19 17.18 10.28
C TRP A 109 -6.28 17.62 11.75
N LYS A 110 -5.63 16.89 12.66
CA LYS A 110 -5.64 17.19 14.10
C LYS A 110 -5.11 18.61 14.36
N ASN A 111 -4.00 18.98 13.73
CA ASN A 111 -3.38 20.29 13.91
C ASN A 111 -4.27 21.41 13.37
N THR A 112 -4.91 21.23 12.21
CA THR A 112 -5.87 22.21 11.67
C THR A 112 -7.07 22.42 12.59
N ARG A 113 -7.58 21.35 13.22
CA ARG A 113 -8.67 21.46 14.21
C ARG A 113 -8.24 22.20 15.48
N LEU A 114 -7.04 21.93 15.99
CA LEU A 114 -6.48 22.63 17.15
C LEU A 114 -6.31 24.12 16.84
N PHE A 115 -5.69 24.45 15.71
CA PHE A 115 -5.51 25.83 15.27
C PHE A 115 -6.84 26.57 15.12
N SER A 116 -7.86 25.94 14.53
CA SER A 116 -9.20 26.53 14.40
C SER A 116 -9.84 26.84 15.76
N ARG A 117 -9.62 25.98 16.76
CA ARG A 117 -10.12 26.17 18.13
C ARG A 117 -9.40 27.33 18.82
N ASP A 118 -8.07 27.39 18.71
CA ASP A 118 -7.27 28.41 19.37
C ASP A 118 -7.54 29.80 18.73
N LEU A 119 -7.72 29.85 17.41
CA LEU A 119 -8.14 31.07 16.70
C LEU A 119 -9.54 31.53 17.15
N ARG A 120 -10.49 30.59 17.31
CA ARG A 120 -11.81 30.91 17.84
C ARG A 120 -11.72 31.47 19.27
N SER A 121 -10.85 30.92 20.11
CA SER A 121 -10.65 31.42 21.47
C SER A 121 -10.03 32.82 21.50
N LEU A 122 -9.03 33.09 20.66
CA LEU A 122 -8.49 34.45 20.50
C LEU A 122 -9.56 35.46 20.07
N TYR A 123 -10.50 35.06 19.21
CA TYR A 123 -11.58 35.93 18.76
C TYR A 123 -12.68 36.11 19.82
N VAL A 124 -13.31 35.01 20.24
CA VAL A 124 -14.51 35.01 21.10
C VAL A 124 -14.16 35.27 22.57
N ASP A 125 -13.07 34.69 23.08
CA ASP A 125 -12.76 34.74 24.51
C ASP A 125 -11.78 35.88 24.87
N ARG A 126 -11.15 36.53 23.87
CA ARG A 126 -10.14 37.58 24.12
C ARG A 126 -10.45 38.88 23.40
N LEU A 127 -10.52 38.89 22.07
CA LEU A 127 -10.72 40.13 21.31
C LEU A 127 -12.07 40.79 21.60
N GLN A 128 -13.16 40.02 21.54
CA GLN A 128 -14.50 40.55 21.79
C GLN A 128 -14.67 41.06 23.24
N PRO A 129 -14.20 40.34 24.27
CA PRO A 129 -14.11 40.86 25.64
C PRO A 129 -13.33 42.15 25.82
N VAL A 130 -12.23 42.36 25.11
CA VAL A 130 -11.50 43.64 25.13
C VAL A 130 -12.38 44.78 24.61
N VAL A 131 -13.16 44.55 23.55
CA VAL A 131 -14.13 45.54 23.04
C VAL A 131 -15.22 45.83 24.08
N GLN A 132 -15.74 44.81 24.76
CA GLN A 132 -16.74 44.96 25.82
C GLN A 132 -16.20 45.80 26.98
N LEU A 133 -15.00 45.47 27.47
CA LEU A 133 -14.33 46.24 28.53
C LEU A 133 -14.08 47.69 28.11
N SER A 134 -13.71 47.93 26.84
CA SER A 134 -13.50 49.28 26.30
C SER A 134 -14.79 50.10 26.30
N ASN A 135 -15.89 49.52 25.80
CA ASN A 135 -17.19 50.18 25.81
C ASN A 135 -17.68 50.51 27.23
N ALA A 136 -17.43 49.61 28.19
CA ALA A 136 -17.75 49.86 29.60
C ALA A 136 -16.87 50.95 30.21
N GLN A 137 -15.57 50.96 29.89
CA GLN A 137 -14.64 52.00 30.34
C GLN A 137 -15.05 53.38 29.81
N THR A 138 -15.39 53.48 28.52
CA THR A 138 -15.90 54.73 27.92
C THR A 138 -17.17 55.20 28.63
N ALA A 139 -18.16 54.33 28.82
CA ALA A 139 -19.40 54.68 29.50
C ALA A 139 -19.18 55.09 30.97
N LEU A 140 -18.20 54.49 31.66
CA LEU A 140 -17.81 54.89 33.02
C LEU A 140 -17.19 56.30 33.04
N TYR A 141 -16.36 56.65 32.04
CA TYR A 141 -15.84 58.01 31.91
C TYR A 141 -16.93 59.03 31.60
N GLU A 142 -17.87 58.70 30.70
CA GLU A 142 -19.01 59.57 30.40
C GLU A 142 -19.87 59.83 31.64
N LEU A 143 -20.14 58.80 32.43
CA LEU A 143 -20.84 58.94 33.71
C LEU A 143 -20.11 59.91 34.67
N ARG A 144 -18.78 59.86 34.69
CA ARG A 144 -17.96 60.78 35.48
C ARG A 144 -17.99 62.21 34.97
N LEU A 145 -17.99 62.40 33.65
CA LEU A 145 -18.11 63.70 33.04
C LEU A 145 -19.50 64.29 33.31
N ALA A 146 -20.56 63.50 33.20
CA ALA A 146 -21.92 63.92 33.52
C ALA A 146 -22.07 64.37 34.98
N ALA A 147 -21.51 63.60 35.93
CA ALA A 147 -21.49 63.98 37.35
C ALA A 147 -20.76 65.31 37.62
N ARG A 148 -19.78 65.68 36.79
CA ARG A 148 -19.07 66.97 36.89
C ARG A 148 -19.85 68.10 36.20
N ALA A 149 -20.39 67.85 35.02
CA ALA A 149 -21.12 68.83 34.23
C ALA A 149 -22.45 69.25 34.89
N TYR A 150 -23.05 68.37 35.70
CA TYR A 150 -24.33 68.61 36.36
C TYR A 150 -24.35 69.86 37.25
N ALA A 151 -23.22 70.21 37.87
CA ALA A 151 -23.08 71.39 38.73
C ALA A 151 -23.30 72.72 37.97
N THR A 152 -22.90 72.77 36.70
CA THR A 152 -22.99 73.97 35.85
C THR A 152 -24.15 73.92 34.84
N ALA A 153 -24.86 72.78 34.78
CA ALA A 153 -25.92 72.53 33.82
C ALA A 153 -27.22 73.25 34.18
N ASP A 154 -27.95 73.70 33.17
CA ASP A 154 -29.29 74.28 33.34
C ASP A 154 -30.38 73.20 33.56
N GLY A 155 -31.64 73.61 33.74
CA GLY A 155 -32.74 72.68 34.03
C GLY A 155 -33.00 71.64 32.93
N GLN A 156 -32.84 72.02 31.66
CA GLN A 156 -33.02 71.11 30.52
C GLN A 156 -31.83 70.16 30.39
N GLU A 157 -30.61 70.70 30.52
CA GLU A 157 -29.37 69.92 30.48
C GLU A 157 -29.30 68.90 31.63
N ARG A 158 -29.71 69.28 32.85
CA ARG A 158 -29.79 68.36 34.01
C ARG A 158 -30.71 67.17 33.73
N GLN A 159 -31.86 67.39 33.09
CA GLN A 159 -32.76 66.30 32.70
C GLN A 159 -32.12 65.37 31.65
N GLN A 160 -31.41 65.94 30.66
CA GLN A 160 -30.69 65.16 29.65
C GLN A 160 -29.54 64.35 30.26
N LEU A 161 -28.81 64.91 31.21
CA LEU A 161 -27.73 64.22 31.92
C LEU A 161 -28.26 63.05 32.76
N LYS A 162 -29.41 63.21 33.44
CA LYS A 162 -30.08 62.11 34.16
C LYS A 162 -30.52 60.99 33.21
N ALA A 163 -31.13 61.32 32.07
CA ALA A 163 -31.51 60.32 31.07
C ALA A 163 -30.28 59.60 30.47
N SER A 164 -29.20 60.34 30.22
CA SER A 164 -27.95 59.79 29.69
C SER A 164 -27.22 58.92 30.72
N ARG A 165 -27.30 59.25 32.02
CA ARG A 165 -26.81 58.41 33.12
C ARG A 165 -27.36 57.00 33.04
N ASP A 166 -28.68 56.84 32.90
CA ASP A 166 -29.29 55.52 32.81
C ASP A 166 -28.85 54.76 31.55
N LYS A 167 -28.66 55.47 30.43
CA LYS A 167 -28.08 54.88 29.21
C LYS A 167 -26.66 54.36 29.44
N TRP A 168 -25.78 55.13 30.07
CA TRP A 168 -24.40 54.69 30.33
C TRP A 168 -24.33 53.57 31.37
N VAL A 169 -25.16 53.62 32.40
CA VAL A 169 -25.28 52.53 33.39
C VAL A 169 -25.69 51.24 32.69
N LYS A 170 -26.74 51.29 31.86
CA LYS A 170 -27.15 50.13 31.06
C LYS A 170 -26.03 49.63 30.14
N GLN A 171 -25.30 50.54 29.48
CA GLN A 171 -24.19 50.16 28.61
C GLN A 171 -23.07 49.46 29.38
N ILE A 172 -22.74 49.93 30.58
CA ILE A 172 -21.74 49.28 31.46
C ILE A 172 -22.24 47.88 31.84
N GLU A 173 -23.48 47.76 32.33
CA GLU A 173 -24.06 46.49 32.75
C GLU A 173 -24.13 45.47 31.61
N ASP A 174 -24.63 45.87 30.44
CA ASP A 174 -24.76 45.00 29.27
C ASP A 174 -23.39 44.48 28.81
N ASN A 175 -22.37 45.36 28.75
CA ASN A 175 -21.01 44.95 28.34
C ASN A 175 -20.34 44.06 29.40
N LEU A 176 -20.47 44.37 30.70
CA LEU A 176 -19.89 43.55 31.76
C LEU A 176 -20.60 42.20 31.90
N ASN A 177 -21.92 42.14 31.68
CA ASN A 177 -22.66 40.88 31.67
C ASN A 177 -22.24 40.00 30.48
N ALA A 178 -22.07 40.61 29.30
CA ALA A 178 -21.55 39.91 28.13
C ALA A 178 -20.11 39.40 28.36
N TYR A 179 -19.27 40.19 29.04
CA TYR A 179 -17.91 39.78 29.44
C TYR A 179 -17.96 38.62 30.45
N LYS A 180 -18.80 38.72 31.49
CA LYS A 180 -18.99 37.68 32.53
C LYS A 180 -19.49 36.35 31.96
N ALA A 181 -20.18 36.37 30.82
CA ALA A 181 -20.68 35.17 30.14
C ALA A 181 -19.60 34.42 29.33
N THR A 182 -18.38 34.94 29.23
CA THR A 182 -17.25 34.28 28.55
C THR A 182 -16.47 33.36 29.49
N TYR A 183 -15.42 32.70 28.96
CA TYR A 183 -14.52 31.90 29.79
C TYR A 183 -13.58 32.80 30.62
N LEU A 184 -13.83 32.82 31.93
CA LEU A 184 -13.08 33.62 32.90
C LEU A 184 -12.02 32.81 33.65
N VAL A 185 -10.79 33.33 33.71
CA VAL A 185 -9.74 32.84 34.61
C VAL A 185 -9.93 33.41 36.03
N GLN A 186 -9.24 32.83 37.02
CA GLN A 186 -9.41 33.23 38.42
C GLN A 186 -9.13 34.72 38.66
N ALA A 187 -8.04 35.26 38.09
CA ALA A 187 -7.71 36.67 38.21
C ALA A 187 -8.81 37.61 37.67
N GLU A 188 -9.51 37.20 36.61
CA GLU A 188 -10.65 37.98 36.07
C GLU A 188 -11.82 37.99 37.05
N LYS A 189 -12.11 36.85 37.71
CA LYS A 189 -13.17 36.75 38.72
C LYS A 189 -12.89 37.64 39.92
N ASP A 190 -11.65 37.64 40.40
CA ASP A 190 -11.24 38.45 41.56
C ASP A 190 -11.36 39.95 41.24
N LEU A 191 -10.89 40.37 40.06
CA LEU A 191 -11.02 41.75 39.57
C LEU A 191 -12.47 42.16 39.31
N LEU A 192 -13.33 41.25 38.85
CA LEU A 192 -14.76 41.51 38.67
C LEU A 192 -15.47 41.74 40.02
N ALA A 193 -15.07 41.03 41.08
CA ALA A 193 -15.61 41.27 42.42
C ALA A 193 -15.17 42.64 42.96
N MET A 194 -13.92 43.03 42.76
CA MET A 194 -13.41 44.36 43.11
C MET A 194 -14.10 45.47 42.31
N TRP A 195 -14.34 45.23 41.01
CA TRP A 195 -15.10 46.10 40.14
C TRP A 195 -16.50 46.34 40.69
N GLU A 196 -17.22 45.27 41.05
CA GLU A 196 -18.61 45.37 41.51
C GLU A 196 -18.74 46.24 42.77
N GLN A 197 -17.82 46.06 43.73
CA GLN A 197 -17.77 46.91 44.93
C GLN A 197 -17.45 48.37 44.60
N GLY A 198 -16.43 48.62 43.77
CA GLY A 198 -16.02 49.97 43.39
C GLY A 198 -17.09 50.70 42.57
N TYR A 199 -17.72 49.99 41.63
CA TYR A 199 -18.74 50.51 40.74
C TYR A 199 -20.03 50.87 41.47
N LEU A 200 -20.53 50.00 42.35
CA LEU A 200 -21.73 50.29 43.15
C LEU A 200 -21.51 51.47 44.10
N ALA A 201 -20.34 51.54 44.75
CA ALA A 201 -19.97 52.69 45.57
C ALA A 201 -19.91 53.97 44.71
N TYR A 202 -19.37 53.89 43.50
CA TYR A 202 -19.28 55.03 42.59
C TYR A 202 -20.66 55.51 42.13
N LEU A 203 -21.55 54.60 41.70
CA LEU A 203 -22.92 54.93 41.32
C LEU A 203 -23.66 55.66 42.43
N LYS A 204 -23.54 55.15 43.66
CA LYS A 204 -24.14 55.79 44.84
C LYS A 204 -23.65 57.24 45.00
N THR A 205 -22.35 57.49 44.81
CA THR A 205 -21.80 58.85 44.88
C THR A 205 -22.31 59.76 43.76
N VAL A 206 -22.47 59.23 42.53
CA VAL A 206 -23.04 60.00 41.40
C VAL A 206 -24.48 60.41 41.70
N ASP A 207 -25.30 59.47 42.18
CA ASP A 207 -26.70 59.75 42.49
C ASP A 207 -26.84 60.76 43.64
N GLN A 208 -25.99 60.66 44.68
CA GLN A 208 -25.94 61.63 45.77
C GLN A 208 -25.46 63.01 45.33
N VAL A 209 -24.50 63.10 44.39
CA VAL A 209 -24.08 64.37 43.81
C VAL A 209 -25.24 65.06 43.10
N PHE A 210 -26.02 64.34 42.28
CA PHE A 210 -27.20 64.93 41.63
C PHE A 210 -28.22 65.47 42.64
N VAL A 211 -28.48 64.73 43.72
CA VAL A 211 -29.40 65.17 44.78
C VAL A 211 -28.89 66.43 45.49
N LEU A 212 -27.60 66.48 45.83
CA LEU A 212 -27.01 67.65 46.50
C LEU A 212 -27.00 68.89 45.60
N GLU A 213 -26.71 68.73 44.31
CA GLU A 213 -26.75 69.82 43.32
C GLU A 213 -28.17 70.32 43.03
N ASP A 214 -29.19 69.45 43.11
CA ASP A 214 -30.60 69.84 43.02
C ASP A 214 -31.07 70.59 44.27
N GLN A 215 -30.45 70.32 45.43
CA GLN A 215 -30.70 71.02 46.69
C GLN A 215 -29.91 72.34 46.82
N GLY A 216 -29.08 72.70 45.82
CA GLY A 216 -28.22 73.88 45.83
C GLY A 216 -26.99 73.75 46.74
N ASN A 217 -26.65 72.55 47.21
CA ASN A 217 -25.54 72.27 48.11
C ASN A 217 -24.26 71.84 47.34
N SER A 218 -23.81 72.69 46.42
CA SER A 218 -22.71 72.39 45.51
C SER A 218 -21.36 72.18 46.21
N THR A 219 -21.12 72.83 47.37
CA THR A 219 -19.88 72.61 48.14
C THR A 219 -19.79 71.18 48.69
N GLN A 220 -20.89 70.65 49.22
CA GLN A 220 -20.92 69.26 49.71
C GLN A 220 -20.87 68.26 48.56
N ALA A 221 -21.55 68.55 47.44
CA ALA A 221 -21.49 67.73 46.23
C ALA A 221 -20.04 67.62 45.69
N ASP A 222 -19.33 68.75 45.63
CA ASP A 222 -17.95 68.78 45.18
C ASP A 222 -16.98 68.08 46.15
N PHE A 223 -17.17 68.21 47.46
CA PHE A 223 -16.41 67.45 48.47
C PHE A 223 -16.62 65.93 48.29
N LEU A 224 -17.87 65.49 48.14
CA LEU A 224 -18.21 64.08 47.90
C LEU A 224 -17.56 63.56 46.62
N ARG A 225 -17.63 64.34 45.53
CA ARG A 225 -17.06 63.99 44.22
C ARG A 225 -15.53 63.87 44.28
N ARG A 226 -14.83 64.82 44.91
CA ARG A 226 -13.35 64.82 45.01
C ARG A 226 -12.81 63.84 46.06
N GLY A 227 -13.62 63.46 47.05
CA GLY A 227 -13.25 62.54 48.11
C GLY A 227 -13.65 61.09 47.85
N GLU A 228 -14.83 60.69 48.33
CA GLU A 228 -15.32 59.30 48.20
C GLU A 228 -15.58 58.90 46.75
N GLY A 229 -16.20 59.77 45.96
CA GLY A 229 -16.49 59.51 44.54
C GLY A 229 -15.23 59.27 43.71
N GLN A 230 -14.18 60.06 43.94
CA GLN A 230 -12.87 59.86 43.31
C GLN A 230 -12.28 58.48 43.64
N ARG A 231 -12.24 58.12 44.93
CA ARG A 231 -11.68 56.83 45.39
C ARG A 231 -12.51 55.64 44.89
N ALA A 232 -13.84 55.77 44.84
CA ALA A 232 -14.71 54.74 44.28
C ALA A 232 -14.49 54.57 42.77
N PHE A 233 -14.39 55.67 42.01
CA PHE A 233 -14.06 55.64 40.60
C PHE A 233 -12.70 55.00 40.34
N GLU A 234 -11.66 55.38 41.09
CA GLU A 234 -10.31 54.81 40.94
C GLU A 234 -10.30 53.31 41.20
N ARG A 235 -11.01 52.83 42.22
CA ARG A 235 -11.16 51.38 42.47
C ARG A 235 -11.82 50.66 41.30
N ALA A 236 -12.90 51.22 40.76
CA ALA A 236 -13.58 50.67 39.60
C ALA A 236 -12.66 50.67 38.36
N MET A 237 -12.07 51.82 38.03
CA MET A 237 -11.19 51.98 36.87
C MET A 237 -9.95 51.09 36.93
N ASN A 238 -9.31 50.98 38.09
CA ASN A 238 -8.15 50.10 38.29
C ASN A 238 -8.54 48.63 38.11
N SER A 239 -9.75 48.25 38.49
CA SER A 239 -10.26 46.89 38.25
C SER A 239 -10.44 46.62 36.76
N LEU A 240 -11.03 47.56 35.99
CA LEU A 240 -11.12 47.44 34.53
C LEU A 240 -9.74 47.37 33.86
N ASN A 241 -8.81 48.22 34.26
CA ASN A 241 -7.43 48.20 33.74
C ASN A 241 -6.76 46.85 34.03
N GLY A 242 -6.94 46.32 35.25
CA GLY A 242 -6.48 44.97 35.58
C GLY A 242 -7.08 43.89 34.69
N LEU A 243 -8.36 44.01 34.31
CA LEU A 243 -9.01 43.07 33.38
C LEU A 243 -8.40 43.16 31.98
N PHE A 244 -8.07 44.35 31.47
CA PHE A 244 -7.33 44.51 30.22
C PHE A 244 -5.93 43.86 30.28
N ASP A 245 -5.21 44.03 31.38
CA ASP A 245 -3.88 43.43 31.57
C ASP A 245 -3.94 41.91 31.62
N VAL A 246 -4.97 41.34 32.27
CA VAL A 246 -5.18 39.89 32.25
C VAL A 246 -5.53 39.43 30.84
N GLN A 247 -6.41 40.14 30.13
CA GLN A 247 -6.78 39.76 28.77
C GLN A 247 -5.60 39.77 27.81
N THR A 248 -4.75 40.79 27.89
CA THR A 248 -3.55 40.90 27.06
C THR A 248 -2.56 39.78 27.37
N ARG A 249 -2.29 39.49 28.66
CA ARG A 249 -1.38 38.42 29.08
C ARG A 249 -1.87 37.03 28.68
N VAL A 250 -3.17 36.76 28.80
CA VAL A 250 -3.76 35.47 28.40
C VAL A 250 -3.74 35.33 26.88
N ALA A 251 -4.10 36.38 26.13
CA ALA A 251 -4.03 36.37 24.67
C ALA A 251 -2.60 36.13 24.16
N GLU A 252 -1.60 36.78 24.77
CA GLU A 252 -0.20 36.56 24.42
C GLU A 252 0.24 35.11 24.69
N ARG A 253 -0.17 34.52 25.81
CA ARG A 253 0.11 33.10 26.11
C ARG A 253 -0.50 32.18 25.05
N VAL A 254 -1.79 32.38 24.74
CA VAL A 254 -2.48 31.59 23.70
C VAL A 254 -1.79 31.73 22.34
N TYR A 255 -1.36 32.95 21.98
CA TYR A 255 -0.60 33.17 20.75
C TYR A 255 0.75 32.44 20.74
N ARG A 256 1.54 32.55 21.82
CA ARG A 256 2.84 31.88 21.93
C ARG A 256 2.69 30.35 21.87
N ASP A 257 1.71 29.80 22.58
CA ASP A 257 1.40 28.36 22.58
C ASP A 257 0.96 27.87 21.19
N ALA A 258 0.13 28.66 20.50
CA ALA A 258 -0.28 28.37 19.12
C ALA A 258 0.91 28.44 18.16
N ALA A 259 1.79 29.43 18.29
CA ALA A 259 2.98 29.59 17.45
C ALA A 259 4.02 28.47 17.68
N SER A 260 4.27 28.09 18.93
CA SER A 260 5.15 26.96 19.24
C SER A 260 4.58 25.63 18.73
N THR A 261 3.26 25.43 18.89
CA THR A 261 2.57 24.24 18.37
C THR A 261 2.61 24.20 16.84
N ALA A 262 2.44 25.35 16.17
CA ALA A 262 2.53 25.46 14.72
C ALA A 262 3.93 25.14 14.20
N SER A 263 4.99 25.74 14.78
CA SER A 263 6.37 25.49 14.35
C SER A 263 6.82 24.04 14.59
N PHE A 264 6.40 23.43 15.71
CA PHE A 264 6.62 22.00 15.95
C PHE A 264 5.88 21.14 14.91
N SER A 265 4.62 21.48 14.63
CA SER A 265 3.79 20.78 13.64
C SER A 265 4.36 20.87 12.24
N GLU A 266 4.90 22.02 11.85
CA GLU A 266 5.57 22.24 10.57
C GLU A 266 6.79 21.34 10.42
N LYS A 267 7.66 21.30 11.43
CA LYS A 267 8.85 20.42 11.43
C LYS A 267 8.46 18.95 11.41
N LEU A 268 7.46 18.56 12.19
CA LEU A 268 6.98 17.18 12.26
C LEU A 268 6.35 16.73 10.93
N LEU A 269 5.49 17.56 10.33
CA LEU A 269 4.86 17.25 9.04
C LEU A 269 5.88 17.22 7.90
N THR A 270 6.80 18.19 7.85
CA THR A 270 7.88 18.22 6.85
C THR A 270 8.79 17.00 6.98
N GLY A 271 9.19 16.63 8.20
CA GLY A 271 9.97 15.43 8.47
C GLY A 271 9.23 14.13 8.11
N ALA A 272 7.95 14.02 8.47
CA ALA A 272 7.13 12.86 8.16
C ALA A 272 6.89 12.71 6.64
N MET A 273 6.67 13.81 5.92
CA MET A 273 6.56 13.81 4.45
C MET A 273 7.88 13.36 3.80
N ALA A 274 9.01 13.93 4.22
CA ALA A 274 10.33 13.53 3.71
C ALA A 274 10.60 12.03 3.97
N ALA A 275 10.35 11.55 5.19
CA ALA A 275 10.49 10.15 5.55
C ALA A 275 9.57 9.24 4.71
N ALA A 276 8.32 9.65 4.46
CA ALA A 276 7.39 8.90 3.64
C ALA A 276 7.83 8.80 2.17
N VAL A 277 8.36 9.90 1.61
CA VAL A 277 8.92 9.91 0.25
C VAL A 277 10.13 8.98 0.17
N VAL A 278 11.07 9.07 1.12
CA VAL A 278 12.25 8.20 1.16
C VAL A 278 11.85 6.74 1.30
N ALA A 279 10.94 6.41 2.22
CA ALA A 279 10.44 5.04 2.40
C ALA A 279 9.76 4.53 1.12
N GLY A 280 8.93 5.34 0.49
CA GLY A 280 8.26 5.00 -0.78
C GLY A 280 9.27 4.73 -1.90
N LEU A 281 10.29 5.58 -2.05
CA LEU A 281 11.36 5.40 -3.04
C LEU A 281 12.18 4.13 -2.78
N VAL A 282 12.53 3.87 -1.52
CA VAL A 282 13.28 2.66 -1.14
C VAL A 282 12.47 1.41 -1.47
N VAL A 283 11.20 1.36 -1.08
CA VAL A 283 10.30 0.23 -1.36
C VAL A 283 10.13 0.05 -2.87
N ALA A 284 9.85 1.13 -3.60
CA ALA A 284 9.69 1.10 -5.05
C ALA A 284 10.97 0.57 -5.74
N PHE A 285 12.14 1.06 -5.33
CA PHE A 285 13.43 0.63 -5.88
C PHE A 285 13.72 -0.85 -5.58
N LEU A 286 13.50 -1.31 -4.35
CA LEU A 286 13.73 -2.71 -3.96
C LEU A 286 12.82 -3.67 -4.73
N VAL A 287 11.53 -3.34 -4.84
CA VAL A 287 10.56 -4.15 -5.58
C VAL A 287 10.89 -4.15 -7.07
N ALA A 288 11.10 -2.98 -7.68
CA ALA A 288 11.43 -2.86 -9.10
C ALA A 288 12.72 -3.61 -9.45
N ARG A 289 13.78 -3.46 -8.63
CA ARG A 289 15.06 -4.15 -8.82
C ARG A 289 14.92 -5.66 -8.67
N GLY A 290 14.12 -6.14 -7.71
CA GLY A 290 13.85 -7.56 -7.51
C GLY A 290 13.13 -8.19 -8.70
N VAL A 291 12.02 -7.58 -9.13
CA VAL A 291 11.23 -8.05 -10.28
C VAL A 291 12.03 -7.99 -11.57
N ALA A 292 12.68 -6.86 -11.86
CA ALA A 292 13.43 -6.68 -13.10
C ALA A 292 14.59 -7.69 -13.23
N ARG A 293 15.27 -8.01 -12.13
CA ARG A 293 16.33 -9.04 -12.14
C ARG A 293 15.78 -10.42 -12.43
N GLY A 294 14.73 -10.84 -11.72
CA GLY A 294 14.15 -12.16 -11.91
C GLY A 294 13.62 -12.36 -13.33
N VAL A 295 12.91 -11.36 -13.87
CA VAL A 295 12.42 -11.39 -15.25
C VAL A 295 13.58 -11.46 -16.26
N ARG A 296 14.63 -10.65 -16.10
CA ARG A 296 15.82 -10.71 -16.98
C ARG A 296 16.49 -12.07 -16.93
N SER A 297 16.63 -12.69 -15.76
CA SER A 297 17.23 -14.03 -15.66
C SER A 297 16.44 -15.06 -16.47
N VAL A 298 15.11 -15.05 -16.39
CA VAL A 298 14.28 -15.94 -17.20
C VAL A 298 14.39 -15.61 -18.69
N GLN A 299 14.42 -14.32 -19.05
CA GLN A 299 14.61 -13.89 -20.44
C GLN A 299 15.95 -14.40 -21.01
N THR A 300 17.05 -14.27 -20.26
CA THR A 300 18.37 -14.77 -20.67
C THR A 300 18.38 -16.29 -20.82
N LEU A 301 17.72 -17.02 -19.91
CA LEU A 301 17.58 -18.47 -20.03
C LEU A 301 16.79 -18.86 -21.29
N MET A 302 15.66 -18.22 -21.55
CA MET A 302 14.86 -18.46 -22.75
C MET A 302 15.60 -18.12 -24.04
N ALA A 303 16.35 -17.01 -24.05
CA ALA A 303 17.20 -16.64 -25.18
C ALA A 303 18.29 -17.69 -25.42
N SER A 304 18.98 -18.16 -24.37
CA SER A 304 20.00 -19.22 -24.47
C SER A 304 19.41 -20.53 -24.99
N ILE A 305 18.21 -20.91 -24.52
CA ILE A 305 17.50 -22.08 -25.05
C ILE A 305 17.21 -21.92 -26.54
N SER A 306 16.72 -20.76 -26.97
CA SER A 306 16.37 -20.53 -28.37
C SER A 306 17.61 -20.47 -29.28
N GLU A 307 18.63 -19.71 -28.88
CA GLU A 307 19.81 -19.42 -29.70
C GLU A 307 20.80 -20.57 -29.74
N HIS A 308 20.92 -21.35 -28.66
CA HIS A 308 21.89 -22.44 -28.58
C HIS A 308 21.23 -23.81 -28.62
N GLU A 309 20.35 -24.14 -27.67
CA GLU A 309 19.83 -25.50 -27.53
C GLU A 309 18.94 -25.90 -28.71
N ALA A 310 17.92 -25.09 -29.00
CA ALA A 310 16.97 -25.36 -30.07
C ALA A 310 17.65 -25.32 -31.45
N SER A 311 18.49 -24.32 -31.70
CA SER A 311 19.22 -24.21 -32.97
C SER A 311 20.21 -25.36 -33.17
N ALA A 312 20.91 -25.79 -32.12
CA ALA A 312 21.88 -26.88 -32.26
C ALA A 312 21.19 -28.24 -32.48
N ILE A 313 20.04 -28.49 -31.83
CA ILE A 313 19.19 -29.66 -32.14
C ILE A 313 18.72 -29.61 -33.59
N GLU A 314 18.21 -28.47 -34.04
CA GLU A 314 17.73 -28.28 -35.42
C GLU A 314 18.84 -28.59 -36.45
N GLN A 315 20.02 -28.00 -36.26
CA GLN A 315 21.19 -28.23 -37.12
C GLN A 315 21.64 -29.70 -37.07
N GLY A 316 21.68 -30.30 -35.89
CA GLY A 316 22.05 -31.70 -35.71
C GLY A 316 21.08 -32.66 -36.40
N LEU A 317 19.77 -32.44 -36.29
CA LEU A 317 18.77 -33.25 -36.99
C LEU A 317 18.82 -33.04 -38.50
N ALA A 318 19.05 -31.81 -38.98
CA ALA A 318 19.20 -31.53 -40.40
C ALA A 318 20.43 -32.24 -40.99
N ALA A 319 21.56 -32.23 -40.29
CA ALA A 319 22.76 -32.96 -40.68
C ALA A 319 22.50 -34.47 -40.73
N MET A 320 21.84 -35.02 -39.71
CA MET A 320 21.47 -36.44 -39.65
C MET A 320 20.54 -36.83 -40.81
N ALA A 321 19.56 -35.99 -41.17
CA ALA A 321 18.69 -36.21 -42.32
C ALA A 321 19.47 -36.17 -43.65
N GLY A 322 20.55 -35.40 -43.71
CA GLY A 322 21.52 -35.38 -44.81
C GLY A 322 22.52 -36.56 -44.81
N ASN A 323 22.36 -37.53 -43.91
CA ASN A 323 23.30 -38.62 -43.64
C ASN A 323 24.69 -38.16 -43.15
N ASP A 324 24.82 -36.91 -42.69
CA ASP A 324 26.01 -36.43 -42.02
C ASP A 324 25.87 -36.67 -40.51
N LEU A 325 26.54 -37.71 -40.03
CA LEU A 325 26.54 -38.09 -38.63
C LEU A 325 27.72 -37.48 -37.84
N THR A 326 28.49 -36.56 -38.45
CA THR A 326 29.70 -35.99 -37.82
C THR A 326 29.40 -34.82 -36.87
N VAL A 327 28.21 -34.23 -36.98
CA VAL A 327 27.77 -33.10 -36.12
C VAL A 327 27.39 -33.61 -34.73
N GLU A 328 28.17 -33.25 -33.73
CA GLU A 328 27.87 -33.52 -32.32
C GLU A 328 27.19 -32.29 -31.68
N VAL A 329 26.14 -32.53 -30.91
CA VAL A 329 25.42 -31.48 -30.19
C VAL A 329 25.60 -31.68 -28.68
N ARG A 330 25.98 -30.62 -27.99
CA ARG A 330 26.17 -30.62 -26.52
C ARG A 330 25.33 -29.55 -25.85
N PRO A 331 24.70 -29.86 -24.71
CA PRO A 331 23.99 -28.86 -23.93
C PRO A 331 24.99 -27.85 -23.35
N VAL A 332 24.69 -26.57 -23.51
CA VAL A 332 25.52 -25.46 -23.00
C VAL A 332 24.76 -24.59 -22.02
N THR A 333 23.42 -24.64 -22.04
CA THR A 333 22.58 -23.78 -21.22
C THR A 333 22.48 -24.32 -19.80
N GLN A 334 22.71 -23.47 -18.80
CA GLN A 334 22.60 -23.85 -17.39
C GLN A 334 21.24 -23.45 -16.80
N PRO A 335 20.65 -24.29 -15.93
CA PRO A 335 19.43 -23.93 -15.23
C PRO A 335 19.68 -22.83 -14.20
N ILE A 336 18.65 -22.02 -13.95
CA ILE A 336 18.71 -21.00 -12.90
C ILE A 336 18.59 -21.70 -11.54
N ALA A 337 19.67 -21.75 -10.77
CA ALA A 337 19.73 -22.51 -9.51
C ALA A 337 18.98 -21.85 -8.34
N ARG A 338 18.95 -20.51 -8.29
CA ARG A 338 18.33 -19.75 -7.20
C ARG A 338 17.25 -18.82 -7.76
N TYR A 339 16.01 -19.10 -7.40
CA TYR A 339 14.85 -18.30 -7.78
C TYR A 339 13.85 -18.26 -6.62
N GLY A 340 12.97 -17.26 -6.64
CA GLY A 340 11.93 -17.10 -5.64
C GLY A 340 10.83 -18.16 -5.77
N ARG A 341 9.82 -18.08 -4.89
CA ARG A 341 8.56 -18.84 -5.03
C ARG A 341 7.39 -17.96 -5.51
N ASP A 342 7.70 -16.72 -5.92
CA ASP A 342 6.73 -15.81 -6.52
C ASP A 342 6.44 -16.20 -7.97
N GLU A 343 5.60 -15.43 -8.65
CA GLU A 343 5.16 -15.69 -10.02
C GLU A 343 6.35 -15.74 -10.99
N VAL A 344 7.41 -14.95 -10.75
CA VAL A 344 8.67 -15.04 -11.52
C VAL A 344 9.40 -16.35 -11.22
N GLY A 345 9.45 -16.76 -9.94
CA GLY A 345 9.97 -18.06 -9.55
C GLY A 345 9.25 -19.25 -10.18
N GLN A 346 7.93 -19.19 -10.29
CA GLN A 346 7.14 -20.20 -11.00
C GLN A 346 7.49 -20.24 -12.50
N MET A 347 7.68 -19.07 -13.12
CA MET A 347 8.16 -18.98 -14.50
C MET A 347 9.57 -19.60 -14.64
N THR A 348 10.47 -19.35 -13.69
CA THR A 348 11.79 -19.99 -13.66
C THR A 348 11.71 -21.51 -13.49
N ALA A 349 10.82 -22.01 -12.63
CA ALA A 349 10.62 -23.45 -12.45
C ALA A 349 10.14 -24.11 -13.74
N ALA A 350 9.17 -23.50 -14.43
CA ALA A 350 8.69 -23.98 -15.72
C ALA A 350 9.79 -23.92 -16.80
N ALA A 351 10.58 -22.84 -16.82
CA ALA A 351 11.72 -22.68 -17.73
C ALA A 351 12.79 -23.77 -17.53
N ASN A 352 13.18 -24.03 -16.29
CA ASN A 352 14.14 -25.09 -15.96
C ASN A 352 13.60 -26.48 -16.31
N ALA A 353 12.30 -26.73 -16.11
CA ALA A 353 11.68 -27.99 -16.50
C ALA A 353 11.68 -28.18 -18.02
N MET A 354 11.46 -27.11 -18.80
CA MET A 354 11.58 -27.12 -20.25
C MET A 354 13.03 -27.40 -20.69
N LEU A 355 14.01 -26.74 -20.08
CA LEU A 355 15.44 -26.99 -20.34
C LEU A 355 15.81 -28.46 -20.08
N ALA A 356 15.36 -29.04 -18.96
CA ALA A 356 15.64 -30.44 -18.63
C ALA A 356 15.08 -31.42 -19.69
N LYS A 357 13.89 -31.13 -20.24
CA LYS A 357 13.32 -31.93 -21.33
C LYS A 357 14.11 -31.78 -22.63
N LEU A 358 14.62 -30.58 -22.94
CA LEU A 358 15.50 -30.33 -24.08
C LEU A 358 16.82 -31.08 -23.95
N HIS A 359 17.46 -31.07 -22.77
CA HIS A 359 18.65 -31.88 -22.50
C HIS A 359 18.38 -33.38 -22.71
N THR A 360 17.21 -33.87 -22.27
CA THR A 360 16.82 -35.27 -22.51
C THR A 360 16.66 -35.58 -24.00
N ALA A 361 16.12 -34.64 -24.78
CA ALA A 361 15.99 -34.78 -26.24
C ALA A 361 17.36 -34.77 -26.94
N LEU A 362 18.29 -33.92 -26.48
CA LEU A 362 19.68 -33.88 -26.93
C LEU A 362 20.40 -35.20 -26.70
N ASP A 363 20.29 -35.76 -25.49
CA ASP A 363 20.88 -37.06 -25.16
C ASP A 363 20.30 -38.17 -26.06
N GLY A 364 18.99 -38.13 -26.34
CA GLY A 364 18.32 -39.03 -27.27
C GLY A 364 18.83 -38.91 -28.70
N TYR A 365 19.03 -37.67 -29.18
CA TYR A 365 19.65 -37.39 -30.49
C TYR A 365 21.08 -37.95 -30.57
N GLU A 366 21.93 -37.69 -29.57
CA GLU A 366 23.31 -38.17 -29.55
C GLU A 366 23.41 -39.70 -29.47
N GLN A 367 22.46 -40.33 -28.78
CA GLN A 367 22.37 -41.79 -28.76
C GLN A 367 21.97 -42.34 -30.14
N ALA A 368 20.98 -41.72 -30.80
CA ALA A 368 20.55 -42.12 -32.14
C ALA A 368 21.69 -41.96 -33.16
N ARG A 369 22.42 -40.83 -33.10
CA ARG A 369 23.58 -40.55 -33.95
C ARG A 369 24.66 -41.61 -33.80
N ARG A 370 25.07 -41.95 -32.56
CA ARG A 370 26.08 -42.98 -32.29
C ARG A 370 25.64 -44.37 -32.75
N ASN A 371 24.37 -44.73 -32.54
CA ASN A 371 23.82 -46.00 -33.02
C ASN A 371 23.87 -46.09 -34.55
N LEU A 372 23.48 -45.03 -35.26
CA LEU A 372 23.54 -44.96 -36.72
C LEU A 372 24.99 -45.03 -37.23
N GLN A 373 25.92 -44.32 -36.61
CA GLN A 373 27.36 -44.43 -36.95
C GLN A 373 27.86 -45.87 -36.79
N GLY A 374 27.46 -46.54 -35.70
CA GLY A 374 27.79 -47.94 -35.44
C GLY A 374 27.22 -48.88 -36.51
N LEU A 375 25.97 -48.68 -36.92
CA LEU A 375 25.33 -49.45 -37.99
C LEU A 375 26.02 -49.22 -39.33
N VAL A 376 26.34 -47.98 -39.70
CA VAL A 376 27.08 -47.66 -40.93
C VAL A 376 28.46 -48.33 -40.90
N GLY A 377 29.17 -48.29 -39.77
CA GLY A 377 30.46 -48.97 -39.62
C GLY A 377 30.37 -50.50 -39.65
N GLN A 378 29.24 -51.10 -39.27
CA GLN A 378 28.99 -52.53 -39.45
C GLN A 378 28.72 -52.87 -40.92
N ILE A 379 27.91 -52.06 -41.60
CA ILE A 379 27.61 -52.22 -43.04
C ILE A 379 28.90 -52.12 -43.87
N GLN A 380 29.77 -51.15 -43.57
CA GLN A 380 31.05 -51.00 -44.26
C GLN A 380 31.96 -52.23 -44.09
N ARG A 381 32.02 -52.82 -42.89
CA ARG A 381 32.79 -54.05 -42.64
C ARG A 381 32.19 -55.24 -43.38
N ALA A 382 30.87 -55.44 -43.27
CA ALA A 382 30.19 -56.52 -44.00
C ALA A 382 30.36 -56.38 -45.53
N ALA A 383 30.32 -55.16 -46.06
CA ALA A 383 30.61 -54.91 -47.47
C ALA A 383 32.07 -55.25 -47.84
N GLY A 384 33.02 -54.96 -46.95
CA GLY A 384 34.42 -55.39 -47.09
C GLY A 384 34.58 -56.91 -47.13
N ASP A 385 33.96 -57.61 -46.18
CA ASP A 385 33.98 -59.09 -46.11
C ASP A 385 33.35 -59.71 -47.37
N VAL A 386 32.26 -59.12 -47.88
CA VAL A 386 31.62 -59.53 -49.15
C VAL A 386 32.55 -59.26 -50.34
N ALA A 387 33.23 -58.12 -50.39
CA ALA A 387 34.16 -57.79 -51.47
C ALA A 387 35.37 -58.74 -51.47
N GLU A 388 35.92 -59.05 -50.30
CA GLU A 388 37.00 -60.02 -50.14
C GLU A 388 36.57 -61.43 -50.57
N SER A 389 35.41 -61.89 -50.07
CA SER A 389 34.82 -63.18 -50.44
C SER A 389 34.57 -63.27 -51.95
N SER A 390 34.09 -62.17 -52.55
CA SER A 390 33.88 -62.08 -54.01
C SER A 390 35.22 -62.16 -54.77
N GLY A 391 36.28 -61.56 -54.23
CA GLY A 391 37.64 -61.67 -54.77
C GLY A 391 38.18 -63.09 -54.73
N GLN A 392 38.02 -63.80 -53.60
CA GLN A 392 38.39 -65.21 -53.46
C GLN A 392 37.58 -66.11 -54.40
N LEU A 393 36.27 -65.89 -54.51
CA LEU A 393 35.41 -66.61 -55.46
C LEU A 393 35.85 -66.39 -56.91
N GLY A 394 36.22 -65.16 -57.27
CA GLY A 394 36.77 -64.84 -58.59
C GLY A 394 38.07 -65.60 -58.89
N GLN A 395 38.97 -65.73 -57.91
CA GLN A 395 40.18 -66.54 -58.06
C GLN A 395 39.87 -68.03 -58.21
N ALA A 396 38.97 -68.58 -57.39
CA ALA A 396 38.54 -69.97 -57.47
C ALA A 396 37.83 -70.29 -58.80
N ALA A 397 37.00 -69.37 -59.31
CA ALA A 397 36.37 -69.47 -60.62
C ALA A 397 37.41 -69.48 -61.75
N ASN A 398 38.44 -68.64 -61.69
CA ASN A 398 39.55 -68.65 -62.65
C ASN A 398 40.33 -69.98 -62.61
N GLN A 399 40.67 -70.47 -61.41
CA GLN A 399 41.33 -71.76 -61.25
C GLN A 399 40.47 -72.91 -61.80
N THR A 400 39.18 -72.91 -61.51
CA THR A 400 38.23 -73.89 -62.06
C THR A 400 38.18 -73.80 -63.58
N GLY A 401 38.15 -72.59 -64.15
CA GLY A 401 38.27 -72.36 -65.58
C GLY A 401 39.54 -72.97 -66.17
N THR A 402 40.71 -72.75 -65.54
CA THR A 402 41.96 -73.38 -65.98
C THR A 402 41.93 -74.90 -65.88
N ALA A 403 41.34 -75.46 -64.82
CA ALA A 403 41.20 -76.89 -64.64
C ALA A 403 40.25 -77.50 -65.68
N VAL A 404 39.12 -76.85 -65.98
CA VAL A 404 38.21 -77.24 -67.07
C VAL A 404 38.93 -77.19 -68.42
N GLN A 405 39.77 -76.18 -68.67
CA GLN A 405 40.61 -76.11 -69.87
C GLN A 405 41.56 -77.32 -69.95
N GLN A 406 42.27 -77.64 -68.86
CA GLN A 406 43.17 -78.79 -68.77
C GLN A 406 42.44 -80.12 -68.97
N VAL A 407 41.27 -80.29 -68.37
CA VAL A 407 40.41 -81.47 -68.57
C VAL A 407 39.97 -81.55 -70.02
N SER A 408 39.57 -80.44 -70.64
CA SER A 408 39.20 -80.41 -72.05
C SER A 408 40.36 -80.85 -72.95
N SER A 409 41.59 -80.38 -72.67
CA SER A 409 42.80 -80.84 -73.37
C SER A 409 43.11 -82.32 -73.10
N ALA A 410 42.93 -82.81 -71.88
CA ALA A 410 43.13 -84.22 -71.55
C ALA A 410 42.08 -85.12 -72.22
N VAL A 411 40.82 -84.69 -72.27
CA VAL A 411 39.74 -85.40 -72.98
C VAL A 411 40.01 -85.41 -74.49
N GLN A 412 40.49 -84.31 -75.07
CA GLN A 412 40.96 -84.29 -76.46
C GLN A 412 42.13 -85.26 -76.67
N GLY A 413 43.08 -85.33 -75.73
CA GLY A 413 44.18 -86.29 -75.75
C GLY A 413 43.73 -87.75 -75.61
N ILE A 414 42.74 -88.03 -74.75
CA ILE A 414 42.13 -89.36 -74.60
C ILE A 414 41.36 -89.73 -75.86
N ALA A 415 40.61 -88.81 -76.45
CA ALA A 415 39.91 -89.04 -77.72
C ALA A 415 40.91 -89.37 -78.83
N ALA A 416 41.99 -88.58 -78.97
CA ALA A 416 43.07 -88.87 -79.92
C ALA A 416 43.74 -90.23 -79.64
N GLY A 417 44.06 -90.53 -78.38
CA GLY A 417 44.65 -91.81 -77.98
C GLY A 417 43.71 -93.00 -78.19
N ALA A 418 42.40 -92.84 -77.96
CA ALA A 418 41.40 -93.85 -78.26
C ALA A 418 41.27 -94.08 -79.77
N GLN A 419 41.37 -93.01 -80.58
CA GLN A 419 41.46 -93.10 -82.04
C GLN A 419 42.71 -93.90 -82.47
N ASP A 420 43.89 -93.59 -81.91
CA ASP A 420 45.15 -94.29 -82.20
C ASP A 420 45.09 -95.76 -81.78
N ASN A 421 44.50 -96.05 -80.62
CA ASN A 421 44.36 -97.41 -80.12
C ASN A 421 43.37 -98.22 -80.96
N SER A 422 42.27 -97.60 -81.41
CA SER A 422 41.35 -98.19 -82.39
C SER A 422 42.05 -98.48 -83.72
N ALA A 423 42.84 -97.54 -84.24
CA ALA A 423 43.60 -97.73 -85.47
C ALA A 423 44.71 -98.79 -85.33
N SER A 424 45.27 -98.95 -84.14
CA SER A 424 46.28 -99.97 -83.83
C SER A 424 45.65 -101.36 -83.68
N ALA A 425 44.50 -101.46 -83.01
CA ALA A 425 43.72 -102.69 -82.92
C ALA A 425 43.23 -103.19 -84.29
N GLN A 426 42.85 -102.28 -85.20
CA GLN A 426 42.54 -102.61 -86.59
C GLN A 426 43.77 -103.16 -87.33
N ARG A 427 44.96 -102.59 -87.13
CA ARG A 427 46.23 -103.08 -87.68
C ARG A 427 46.73 -104.39 -87.08
N THR A 428 46.23 -104.82 -85.91
CA THR A 428 46.58 -106.12 -85.32
C THR A 428 45.65 -107.25 -85.78
N ASN A 429 44.62 -106.90 -86.56
CA ASN A 429 43.61 -107.81 -87.08
C ASN A 429 43.76 -108.05 -88.61
N GLU A 430 44.88 -107.61 -89.18
CA GLU A 430 45.40 -107.93 -90.52
C GLU A 430 46.69 -108.75 -90.36
#